data_AF-A0A7W0FK48-F1
#
_entry.id   AF-A0A7W0FK48-F1
#
_cell.length_a   1.000
_cell.length_b   1.000
_cell.length_c   1.000
_cell.angle_alpha   90.00
_cell.angle_beta   90.00
_cell.angle_gamma   90.00
#
_symmetry.space_group_name_H-M   'P 1'
#
loop_
_entity.id
_entity.type
_entity.pdbx_description
1 polymer ?
#
loop_
_entity_poly.entity_id
_entity_poly.type
_entity_poly.pdbx_seq_one_letter_code
_entity_poly.pdbx_strand_id
1 'polypeptide(L)'
;MSICLYGPSGTGKTTVGRLLAQRLNKTWFDLDTEIEKEAGQSIETMFRILGEAVFRELESATLDHLLKADPSSVISLGGGALLDNKNRLLTESYGQVVLLSASIDTLVSRLSADNYVRPLVMDDPRQRLTDLLARRHEHYASFGKAMITDNLNPEEIVREIQIRIGQFQVQGMDEAYDIVVQPGILNQLGKSLVEHSIHGPAALVCDQNVDPLYADRTLKSLNAAGIEAVKIVIPAGEEHKTIQTVAAIWEGLLSAGVERGSVVIALGGGVTGDLTGFAAATYLRGVPWVNVPTSLLAMVDSSLGGKTGADLPQGKNLIGAFHAPLLVLSDPEVLSTLPPAEILSGLAETIKHGVIADLTLYNQCAAGWPQNINDITELISRAIAVKVEIITADPYERGLRQSLNLGHTIGHGVEKASNYQLSHGVCVAIGMIAEARLAESICLAEPGLSEKLAADFIKIGLPVRIPADLNRQEIIAATLLDKKRSAKQIHFALPERIGKVQTGLVVEDWENRIIW
;
A
#
# COMPACT_ATOMS: atom_id res chain seq x y z
N MET A 1 3.68 -5.25 15.48
CA MET A 1 4.94 -5.90 15.05
C MET A 1 6.06 -4.88 14.89
N SER A 2 7.26 -5.23 15.34
CA SER A 2 8.46 -4.39 15.24
C SER A 2 9.17 -4.55 13.88
N ILE A 3 9.96 -3.55 13.51
CA ILE A 3 10.79 -3.56 12.29
C ILE A 3 12.23 -3.28 12.68
N CYS A 4 13.10 -4.28 12.51
CA CYS A 4 14.52 -4.17 12.88
C CYS A 4 15.36 -3.94 11.63
N LEU A 5 16.03 -2.78 11.54
CA LEU A 5 16.96 -2.47 10.45
C LEU A 5 18.35 -3.00 10.82
N TYR A 6 18.87 -3.93 10.01
CA TYR A 6 20.15 -4.58 10.21
C TYR A 6 21.09 -4.37 9.03
N GLY A 7 22.41 -4.53 9.23
CA GLY A 7 23.41 -4.48 8.16
C GLY A 7 24.63 -3.61 8.49
N PRO A 8 25.60 -3.52 7.56
CA PRO A 8 26.86 -2.83 7.76
C PRO A 8 26.72 -1.36 8.18
N SER A 9 27.71 -0.82 8.90
CA SER A 9 27.78 0.62 9.18
C SER A 9 27.90 1.42 7.88
N GLY A 10 27.26 2.59 7.80
CA GLY A 10 27.22 3.42 6.57
C GLY A 10 26.06 3.12 5.61
N THR A 11 25.23 2.11 5.88
CA THR A 11 24.03 1.82 5.05
C THR A 11 22.85 2.77 5.32
N GLY A 12 22.94 3.64 6.33
CA GLY A 12 21.91 4.64 6.64
C GLY A 12 20.84 4.19 7.64
N LYS A 13 21.03 3.07 8.37
CA LYS A 13 20.06 2.52 9.35
C LYS A 13 19.43 3.57 10.27
N THR A 14 20.22 4.41 10.93
CA THR A 14 19.73 5.44 11.86
C THR A 14 18.81 6.45 11.16
N THR A 15 19.24 7.00 10.02
CA THR A 15 18.44 7.96 9.24
C THR A 15 17.16 7.33 8.69
N VAL A 16 17.29 6.16 8.08
CA VAL A 16 16.17 5.41 7.48
C VAL A 16 15.18 4.94 8.55
N GLY A 17 15.68 4.45 9.70
CA GLY A 17 14.84 3.99 10.81
C GLY A 17 13.97 5.09 11.38
N ARG A 18 14.54 6.29 11.56
CA ARG A 18 13.79 7.45 12.02
C ARG A 18 12.68 7.87 11.04
N LEU A 19 13.00 7.95 9.76
CA LEU A 19 12.02 8.32 8.72
C LEU A 19 10.93 7.25 8.55
N LEU A 20 11.31 5.97 8.57
CA LEU A 20 10.36 4.85 8.51
C LEU A 20 9.40 4.88 9.70
N ALA A 21 9.91 5.12 10.90
CA ALA A 21 9.09 5.22 12.09
C ALA A 21 8.11 6.40 12.02
N GLN A 22 8.55 7.55 11.51
CA GLN A 22 7.67 8.70 11.27
C GLN A 22 6.56 8.36 10.26
N ARG A 23 6.89 7.72 9.13
CA ARG A 23 5.90 7.34 8.12
C ARG A 23 4.90 6.29 8.59
N LEU A 24 5.28 5.44 9.54
CA LEU A 24 4.42 4.41 10.10
C LEU A 24 3.80 4.80 11.46
N ASN A 25 4.04 6.02 11.94
CA ASN A 25 3.65 6.48 13.29
C ASN A 25 4.08 5.51 14.41
N LYS A 26 5.32 5.02 14.35
CA LYS A 26 5.91 4.09 15.32
C LYS A 26 6.97 4.80 16.16
N THR A 27 7.24 4.27 17.35
CA THR A 27 8.42 4.67 18.12
C THR A 27 9.69 4.20 17.41
N TRP A 28 10.72 5.05 17.41
CA TRP A 28 12.03 4.70 16.87
C TRP A 28 13.07 4.58 17.98
N PHE A 29 13.86 3.52 17.93
CA PHE A 29 15.03 3.32 18.78
C PHE A 29 16.29 3.10 17.93
N ASP A 30 17.42 3.62 18.40
CA ASP A 30 18.74 3.27 17.90
C ASP A 30 19.45 2.50 19.01
N LEU A 31 19.72 1.22 18.77
CA LEU A 31 20.17 0.31 19.83
C LEU A 31 21.51 0.77 20.43
N ASP A 32 22.43 1.21 19.59
CA ASP A 32 23.73 1.71 20.02
C ASP A 32 23.56 2.95 20.92
N THR A 33 22.68 3.87 20.54
CA THR A 33 22.37 5.08 21.32
C THR A 33 21.72 4.76 22.68
N GLU A 34 20.79 3.81 22.73
CA GLU A 34 20.14 3.43 23.99
C GLU A 34 21.11 2.72 24.94
N ILE A 35 22.05 1.89 24.43
CA ILE A 35 23.10 1.27 25.25
C ILE A 35 24.02 2.35 25.86
N GLU A 36 24.45 3.35 25.09
CA GLU A 36 25.29 4.44 25.60
C GLU A 36 24.58 5.26 26.69
N LYS A 37 23.28 5.49 26.51
CA LYS A 37 22.44 6.20 27.48
C LYS A 37 22.25 5.41 28.77
N GLU A 38 22.01 4.10 28.68
CA GLU A 38 21.88 3.21 29.85
C GLU A 38 23.21 3.06 30.60
N ALA A 39 24.33 2.96 29.88
CA ALA A 39 25.66 2.77 30.45
C ALA A 39 26.34 4.09 30.91
N GLY A 40 25.87 5.25 30.43
CA GLY A 40 26.44 6.57 30.73
C GLY A 40 27.84 6.80 30.14
N GLN A 41 28.25 6.02 29.14
CA GLN A 41 29.57 6.08 28.49
C GLN A 41 29.47 5.63 27.03
N SER A 42 30.47 5.95 26.21
CA SER A 42 30.46 5.55 24.79
C SER A 42 30.73 4.05 24.58
N ILE A 43 30.22 3.49 23.48
CA ILE A 43 30.48 2.09 23.09
C ILE A 43 31.97 1.82 22.98
N GLU A 44 32.74 2.73 22.39
CA GLU A 44 34.19 2.61 22.30
C GLU A 44 34.84 2.45 23.68
N THR A 45 34.39 3.24 24.65
CA THR A 45 34.88 3.16 26.03
C THR A 45 34.51 1.81 26.66
N MET A 46 33.29 1.32 26.42
CA MET A 46 32.85 -0.01 26.87
C MET A 46 33.71 -1.12 26.27
N PHE A 47 33.95 -1.13 24.96
CA PHE A 47 34.81 -2.13 24.32
C PHE A 47 36.23 -2.12 24.89
N ARG A 48 36.78 -0.93 25.18
CA ARG A 48 38.13 -0.79 25.73
C ARG A 48 38.23 -1.23 27.20
N ILE A 49 37.22 -0.94 28.02
CA ILE A 49 37.25 -1.18 29.48
C ILE A 49 36.65 -2.54 29.86
N LEU A 50 35.47 -2.86 29.32
CA LEU A 50 34.68 -4.04 29.67
C LEU A 50 34.91 -5.22 28.73
N GLY A 51 35.39 -4.95 27.52
CA GLY A 51 35.59 -5.96 26.47
C GLY A 51 34.32 -6.28 25.68
N GLU A 52 34.49 -6.95 24.53
CA GLU A 52 33.39 -7.25 23.60
C GLU A 52 32.33 -8.16 24.21
N ALA A 53 32.71 -9.19 24.98
CA ALA A 53 31.76 -10.15 25.55
C ALA A 53 30.71 -9.47 26.44
N VAL A 54 31.16 -8.57 27.34
CA VAL A 54 30.26 -7.82 28.23
C VAL A 54 29.38 -6.86 27.43
N PHE A 55 29.94 -6.20 26.40
CA PHE A 55 29.14 -5.37 25.51
C PHE A 55 28.02 -6.17 24.81
N ARG A 56 28.31 -7.40 24.34
CA ARG A 56 27.29 -8.26 23.70
C ARG A 56 26.18 -8.69 24.66
N GLU A 57 26.50 -8.91 25.93
CA GLU A 57 25.49 -9.18 26.96
C GLU A 57 24.57 -7.97 27.18
N LEU A 58 25.14 -6.76 27.25
CA LEU A 58 24.37 -5.52 27.35
C LEU A 58 23.52 -5.29 26.10
N GLU A 59 24.09 -5.45 24.89
CA GLU A 59 23.39 -5.31 23.62
C GLU A 59 22.16 -6.22 23.55
N SER A 60 22.30 -7.46 24.02
CA SER A 60 21.21 -8.44 24.07
C SER A 60 20.13 -8.07 25.10
N ALA A 61 20.53 -7.56 26.27
CA ALA A 61 19.61 -7.16 27.32
C ALA A 61 18.80 -5.92 26.95
N THR A 62 19.45 -4.89 26.40
CA THR A 62 18.80 -3.66 25.94
C THR A 62 17.84 -3.97 24.79
N LEU A 63 18.24 -4.82 23.82
CA LEU A 63 17.36 -5.23 22.72
C LEU A 63 16.09 -5.93 23.21
N ASP A 64 16.21 -6.87 24.16
CA ASP A 64 15.08 -7.56 24.77
C ASP A 64 14.15 -6.61 25.53
N HIS A 65 14.72 -5.65 26.25
CA HIS A 65 13.95 -4.62 26.96
C HIS A 65 13.15 -3.76 25.97
N LEU A 66 13.78 -3.24 24.91
CA LEU A 66 13.12 -2.37 23.92
C LEU A 66 11.98 -3.09 23.20
N LEU A 67 12.18 -4.33 22.75
CA LEU A 67 11.16 -5.12 22.07
C LEU A 67 9.96 -5.44 22.96
N LYS A 68 10.19 -5.68 24.26
CA LYS A 68 9.12 -5.90 25.24
C LYS A 68 8.37 -4.63 25.60
N ALA A 69 9.08 -3.51 25.70
CA ALA A 69 8.50 -2.22 26.06
C ALA A 69 7.57 -1.69 24.94
N ASP A 70 7.99 -1.86 23.67
CA ASP A 70 7.19 -1.48 22.52
C ASP A 70 7.32 -2.53 21.38
N PRO A 71 6.40 -3.51 21.30
CA PRO A 71 6.39 -4.55 20.27
C PRO A 71 5.91 -4.05 18.90
N SER A 72 5.73 -2.74 18.73
CA SER A 72 5.35 -2.08 17.48
C SER A 72 6.35 -1.00 17.07
N SER A 73 7.61 -1.11 17.49
CA SER A 73 8.66 -0.12 17.26
C SER A 73 9.52 -0.38 16.00
N VAL A 74 10.23 0.66 15.53
CA VAL A 74 11.31 0.53 14.55
C VAL A 74 12.65 0.62 15.28
N ILE A 75 13.52 -0.37 15.10
CA ILE A 75 14.80 -0.44 15.81
C ILE A 75 15.95 -0.48 14.81
N SER A 76 16.87 0.48 14.90
CA SER A 76 18.14 0.45 14.17
C SER A 76 19.17 -0.36 14.97
N LEU A 77 19.60 -1.48 14.41
CA LEU A 77 20.53 -2.40 15.09
C LEU A 77 21.98 -2.13 14.70
N GLY A 78 22.90 -2.32 15.65
CA GLY A 78 24.34 -2.35 15.38
C GLY A 78 24.69 -3.44 14.36
N GLY A 79 25.70 -3.23 13.52
CA GLY A 79 26.04 -4.17 12.43
C GLY A 79 26.47 -5.57 12.92
N GLY A 80 26.79 -5.74 14.20
CA GLY A 80 27.09 -7.02 14.83
C GLY A 80 25.95 -7.62 15.66
N ALA A 81 24.84 -6.90 15.87
CA ALA A 81 23.83 -7.25 16.87
C ALA A 81 23.18 -8.61 16.67
N LEU A 82 23.03 -9.04 15.41
CA LEU A 82 22.40 -10.32 15.05
C LEU A 82 23.40 -11.45 14.75
N LEU A 83 24.70 -11.23 14.98
CA LEU A 83 25.69 -12.33 14.94
C LEU A 83 25.42 -13.35 16.05
N ASP A 84 24.88 -12.89 17.18
CA ASP A 84 24.31 -13.77 18.20
C ASP A 84 22.94 -14.29 17.72
N ASN A 85 22.84 -15.62 17.59
CA ASN A 85 21.62 -16.28 17.16
C ASN A 85 20.46 -16.06 18.15
N LYS A 86 20.73 -15.81 19.43
CA LYS A 86 19.70 -15.45 20.41
C LYS A 86 19.00 -14.14 20.05
N ASN A 87 19.77 -13.11 19.69
CA ASN A 87 19.23 -11.82 19.29
C ASN A 87 18.47 -11.92 17.97
N ARG A 88 18.98 -12.71 17.02
CA ARG A 88 18.26 -13.00 15.77
C ARG A 88 16.88 -13.60 16.05
N LEU A 89 16.82 -14.72 16.77
CA LEU A 89 15.57 -15.40 17.10
C LEU A 89 14.60 -14.49 17.85
N LEU A 90 15.12 -13.68 18.77
CA LEU A 90 14.33 -12.70 19.49
C LEU A 90 13.71 -11.66 18.54
N THR A 91 14.51 -11.02 17.68
CA THR A 91 14.00 -10.02 16.72
C THR A 91 12.98 -10.60 15.74
N GLU A 92 13.24 -11.79 15.21
CA GLU A 92 12.34 -12.51 14.30
C GLU A 92 11.03 -12.94 14.99
N SER A 93 11.02 -13.07 16.32
CA SER A 93 9.79 -13.38 17.07
C SER A 93 8.86 -12.18 17.32
N TYR A 94 9.40 -10.95 17.30
CA TYR A 94 8.64 -9.71 17.49
C TYR A 94 8.26 -9.01 16.18
N GLY A 95 8.94 -9.33 15.07
CA GLY A 95 8.61 -8.78 13.77
C GLY A 95 9.65 -9.09 12.69
N GLN A 96 9.86 -8.14 11.78
CA GLN A 96 10.64 -8.36 10.57
C GLN A 96 12.03 -7.74 10.67
N VAL A 97 13.04 -8.45 10.16
CA VAL A 97 14.40 -7.94 9.99
C VAL A 97 14.61 -7.51 8.55
N VAL A 98 14.98 -6.24 8.35
CA VAL A 98 15.29 -5.68 7.03
C VAL A 98 16.80 -5.44 6.95
N LEU A 99 17.47 -6.28 6.17
CA LEU A 99 18.90 -6.15 5.91
C LEU A 99 19.15 -5.05 4.88
N LEU A 100 19.84 -3.97 5.26
CA LEU A 100 20.37 -2.95 4.38
C LEU A 100 21.79 -3.29 3.94
N SER A 101 22.12 -3.05 2.68
CA SER A 101 23.45 -3.22 2.12
C SER A 101 23.81 -2.07 1.18
N ALA A 102 25.10 -1.85 0.97
CA ALA A 102 25.61 -0.93 -0.04
C ALA A 102 26.99 -1.38 -0.54
N SER A 103 27.42 -0.87 -1.70
CA SER A 103 28.79 -1.05 -2.17
C SER A 103 29.81 -0.44 -1.20
N ILE A 104 31.03 -0.98 -1.20
CA ILE A 104 32.14 -0.48 -0.38
C ILE A 104 32.37 1.02 -0.64
N ASP A 105 32.26 1.47 -1.89
CA ASP A 105 32.45 2.87 -2.26
C ASP A 105 31.41 3.78 -1.58
N THR A 106 30.14 3.38 -1.61
CA THR A 106 29.04 4.09 -0.94
C THR A 106 29.25 4.12 0.57
N LEU A 107 29.61 2.99 1.18
CA LEU A 107 29.81 2.91 2.64
C LEU A 107 30.98 3.79 3.10
N VAL A 108 32.12 3.72 2.42
CA VAL A 108 33.30 4.56 2.72
C VAL A 108 32.97 6.04 2.55
N SER A 109 32.29 6.41 1.47
CA SER A 109 31.87 7.80 1.22
C SER A 109 30.97 8.34 2.34
N ARG A 110 29.92 7.60 2.73
CA ARG A 110 28.99 8.01 3.79
C ARG A 110 29.67 8.10 5.16
N LEU A 111 30.48 7.11 5.52
CA LEU A 111 31.21 7.11 6.80
C LEU A 111 32.27 8.22 6.89
N SER A 112 32.80 8.67 5.76
CA SER A 112 33.78 9.77 5.71
C SER A 112 33.12 11.14 5.84
N ALA A 113 31.83 11.25 5.51
CA ALA A 113 31.05 12.48 5.62
C ALA A 113 30.48 12.72 7.03
N ASP A 114 30.24 11.64 7.79
CA ASP A 114 29.83 11.74 9.20
C ASP A 114 31.03 12.12 10.08
N ASN A 115 31.10 13.39 10.47
CA ASN A 115 32.09 13.95 11.41
C ASN A 115 32.10 13.26 12.81
N TYR A 116 31.21 12.30 13.06
CA TYR A 116 31.07 11.55 14.33
C TYR A 116 31.91 10.26 14.40
N VAL A 117 32.51 9.78 13.31
CA VAL A 117 33.25 8.51 13.29
C VAL A 117 34.76 8.74 13.16
N ARG A 118 35.38 9.29 14.21
CA ARG A 118 36.80 9.05 14.49
C ARG A 118 36.93 8.90 16.01
N PRO A 119 37.04 7.65 16.53
CA PRO A 119 38.36 6.99 16.64
C PRO A 119 38.45 5.48 16.27
N LEU A 120 37.62 4.91 15.38
CA LEU A 120 37.87 3.57 14.80
C LEU A 120 38.67 3.59 13.47
N VAL A 121 39.02 4.78 13.00
CA VAL A 121 39.59 5.08 11.67
C VAL A 121 41.07 5.48 11.79
N MET A 122 41.90 4.55 12.25
CA MET A 122 43.36 4.67 12.12
C MET A 122 43.85 3.46 11.32
N ASP A 123 44.37 3.74 10.12
CA ASP A 123 44.86 2.85 9.05
C ASP A 123 43.80 2.11 8.19
N ASP A 124 43.69 2.58 6.94
CA ASP A 124 42.91 2.07 5.79
C ASP A 124 41.45 1.61 6.07
N PRO A 125 40.48 2.54 6.17
CA PRO A 125 39.08 2.22 6.40
C PRO A 125 38.45 1.36 5.30
N ARG A 126 38.93 1.48 4.06
CA ARG A 126 38.42 0.70 2.93
C ARG A 126 38.78 -0.77 3.10
N GLN A 127 40.04 -1.07 3.41
CA GLN A 127 40.50 -2.44 3.60
C GLN A 127 39.78 -3.11 4.77
N ARG A 128 39.67 -2.42 5.92
CA ARG A 128 38.97 -2.97 7.10
C ARG A 128 37.51 -3.29 6.84
N LEU A 129 36.81 -2.38 6.16
CA LEU A 129 35.41 -2.61 5.81
C LEU A 129 35.27 -3.78 4.84
N THR A 130 36.17 -3.87 3.85
CA THR A 130 36.24 -5.00 2.92
C THR A 130 36.41 -6.32 3.67
N ASP A 131 37.38 -6.40 4.58
CA ASP A 131 37.65 -7.61 5.37
C ASP A 131 36.50 -7.95 6.32
N LEU A 132 35.81 -6.95 6.87
CA LEU A 132 34.62 -7.15 7.72
C LEU A 132 33.44 -7.70 6.91
N LEU A 133 33.16 -7.12 5.75
CA LEU A 133 32.09 -7.56 4.86
C LEU A 133 32.34 -8.97 4.33
N ALA A 134 33.59 -9.28 3.97
CA ALA A 134 34.00 -10.62 3.55
C ALA A 134 33.73 -11.66 4.67
N ARG A 135 34.15 -11.36 5.90
CA ARG A 135 33.90 -12.23 7.07
C ARG A 135 32.41 -12.42 7.40
N ARG A 136 31.57 -11.43 7.11
CA ARG A 136 30.12 -11.46 7.39
C ARG A 136 29.26 -11.82 6.18
N HIS A 137 29.86 -12.17 5.04
CA HIS A 137 29.14 -12.37 3.79
C HIS A 137 28.05 -13.46 3.91
N GLU A 138 28.41 -14.64 4.41
CA GLU A 138 27.46 -15.75 4.61
C GLU A 138 26.38 -15.40 5.64
N HIS A 139 26.75 -14.69 6.70
CA HIS A 139 25.81 -14.25 7.73
C HIS A 139 24.75 -13.31 7.15
N TYR A 140 25.16 -12.25 6.44
CA TYR A 140 24.23 -11.32 5.79
C TYR A 140 23.39 -12.02 4.71
N ALA A 141 23.98 -12.91 3.91
CA ALA A 141 23.24 -13.68 2.91
C ALA A 141 22.11 -14.55 3.53
N SER A 142 22.24 -14.96 4.80
CA SER A 142 21.23 -15.76 5.51
C SER A 142 19.93 -15.00 5.87
N PHE A 143 19.86 -13.68 5.67
CA PHE A 143 18.64 -12.87 5.84
C PHE A 143 17.85 -12.69 4.52
N GLY A 144 18.24 -13.42 3.46
CA GLY A 144 17.62 -13.31 2.14
C GLY A 144 18.09 -12.10 1.35
N LYS A 145 17.25 -11.60 0.43
CA LYS A 145 17.59 -10.48 -0.45
C LYS A 145 17.86 -9.22 0.37
N ALA A 146 19.06 -8.63 0.29
CA ALA A 146 19.35 -7.36 0.95
C ALA A 146 18.67 -6.18 0.23
N MET A 147 18.31 -5.15 0.98
CA MET A 147 17.90 -3.85 0.45
C MET A 147 19.16 -3.07 0.05
N ILE A 148 19.36 -2.88 -1.25
CA ILE A 148 20.51 -2.14 -1.77
C ILE A 148 20.22 -0.65 -1.65
N THR A 149 21.10 0.08 -0.95
CA THR A 149 20.92 1.51 -0.65
C THR A 149 21.79 2.41 -1.53
N ASP A 150 22.56 1.85 -2.46
CA ASP A 150 23.38 2.59 -3.41
C ASP A 150 22.51 3.50 -4.28
N ASN A 151 22.94 4.75 -4.45
CA ASN A 151 22.28 5.78 -5.29
C ASN A 151 20.84 6.12 -4.92
N LEU A 152 20.32 5.60 -3.81
CA LEU A 152 19.01 5.96 -3.28
C LEU A 152 19.15 6.99 -2.16
N ASN A 153 18.24 7.96 -2.15
CA ASN A 153 18.08 8.86 -1.02
C ASN A 153 17.29 8.16 0.12
N PRO A 154 17.32 8.70 1.36
CA PRO A 154 16.64 8.06 2.49
C PRO A 154 15.13 7.83 2.29
N GLU A 155 14.42 8.73 1.62
CA GLU A 155 12.97 8.62 1.37
C GLU A 155 12.65 7.50 0.38
N GLU A 156 13.49 7.30 -0.63
CA GLU A 156 13.41 6.18 -1.58
C GLU A 156 13.68 4.84 -0.88
N ILE A 157 14.66 4.80 0.01
CA ILE A 157 14.95 3.58 0.80
C ILE A 157 13.76 3.26 1.71
N VAL A 158 13.20 4.24 2.41
CA VAL A 158 12.01 4.04 3.26
C VAL A 158 10.83 3.51 2.45
N ARG A 159 10.59 4.08 1.26
CA ARG A 159 9.54 3.60 0.34
C ARG A 159 9.73 2.13 -0.02
N GLU A 160 10.93 1.72 -0.44
CA GLU A 160 11.21 0.33 -0.78
C GLU A 160 11.12 -0.60 0.44
N ILE A 161 11.44 -0.12 1.65
CA ILE A 161 11.21 -0.88 2.88
C ILE A 161 9.71 -1.08 3.11
N GLN A 162 8.89 -0.04 3.04
CA GLN A 162 7.43 -0.15 3.19
C GLN A 162 6.83 -1.15 2.20
N ILE A 163 7.26 -1.09 0.93
CA ILE A 163 6.84 -2.04 -0.12
C ILE A 163 7.18 -3.48 0.28
N ARG A 164 8.41 -3.71 0.75
CA ARG A 164 8.89 -5.04 1.12
C ARG A 164 8.19 -5.62 2.34
N ILE A 165 7.94 -4.80 3.35
CA ILE A 165 7.28 -5.25 4.59
C ILE A 165 5.75 -5.28 4.45
N GLY A 166 5.21 -4.66 3.40
CA GLY A 166 3.78 -4.55 3.16
C GLY A 166 3.06 -3.72 4.22
N GLN A 167 3.69 -2.67 4.76
CA GLN A 167 3.08 -1.81 5.77
C GLN A 167 3.14 -0.35 5.36
N PHE A 168 1.98 0.30 5.43
CA PHE A 168 1.80 1.69 5.09
C PHE A 168 0.88 2.35 6.09
N GLN A 169 0.93 3.67 6.15
CA GLN A 169 -0.05 4.47 6.85
C GLN A 169 -0.52 5.58 5.92
N VAL A 170 -1.83 5.84 5.96
CA VAL A 170 -2.41 6.99 5.27
C VAL A 170 -2.75 8.04 6.31
N GLN A 171 -2.23 9.25 6.14
CA GLN A 171 -2.63 10.43 6.89
C GLN A 171 -3.44 11.33 5.96
N GLY A 172 -4.72 11.57 6.30
CA GLY A 172 -5.65 12.23 5.41
C GLY A 172 -6.69 13.09 6.12
N MET A 173 -7.95 12.66 6.08
CA MET A 173 -9.10 13.54 6.31
C MET A 173 -9.42 13.80 7.79
N ASP A 174 -9.32 12.79 8.66
CA ASP A 174 -9.63 12.93 10.09
C ASP A 174 -8.61 12.21 10.98
N GLU A 175 -8.41 10.90 10.76
CA GLU A 175 -7.47 10.06 11.51
C GLU A 175 -6.55 9.26 10.59
N ALA A 176 -5.35 8.98 11.06
CA ALA A 176 -4.41 8.10 10.39
C ALA A 176 -4.86 6.65 10.54
N TYR A 177 -4.68 5.84 9.50
CA TYR A 177 -4.97 4.42 9.56
C TYR A 177 -3.91 3.61 8.84
N ASP A 178 -3.70 2.40 9.34
CA ASP A 178 -2.68 1.50 8.84
C ASP A 178 -3.23 0.63 7.71
N ILE A 179 -2.33 0.24 6.81
CA ILE A 179 -2.56 -0.70 5.73
C ILE A 179 -1.51 -1.78 5.84
N VAL A 180 -1.95 -3.04 5.90
CA VAL A 180 -1.07 -4.19 5.92
C VAL A 180 -1.38 -5.10 4.73
N VAL A 181 -0.33 -5.49 4.01
CA VAL A 181 -0.37 -6.48 2.94
C VAL A 181 0.48 -7.66 3.38
N GLN A 182 -0.16 -8.78 3.67
CA GLN A 182 0.55 -9.96 4.12
C GLN A 182 -0.16 -11.24 3.70
N PRO A 183 0.51 -12.16 2.99
CA PRO A 183 -0.04 -13.48 2.69
C PRO A 183 -0.49 -14.24 3.93
N GLY A 184 -1.71 -14.77 3.89
CA GLY A 184 -2.29 -15.56 4.97
C GLY A 184 -2.74 -14.75 6.19
N ILE A 185 -2.71 -13.41 6.13
CA ILE A 185 -3.13 -12.54 7.25
C ILE A 185 -4.59 -12.77 7.65
N LEU A 186 -5.44 -13.29 6.77
CA LEU A 186 -6.83 -13.60 7.10
C LEU A 186 -6.95 -14.65 8.22
N ASN A 187 -6.00 -15.59 8.30
CA ASN A 187 -5.92 -16.56 9.40
C ASN A 187 -5.52 -15.92 10.74
N GLN A 188 -4.89 -14.75 10.68
CA GLN A 188 -4.39 -13.99 11.81
C GLN A 188 -5.16 -12.68 12.02
N LEU A 189 -6.31 -12.49 11.35
CA LEU A 189 -7.11 -11.28 11.42
C LEU A 189 -7.37 -10.87 12.87
N GLY A 190 -7.88 -11.77 13.71
CA GLY A 190 -8.17 -11.45 15.11
C GLY A 190 -6.95 -11.01 15.90
N LYS A 191 -5.81 -11.70 15.70
CA LYS A 191 -4.53 -11.32 16.31
C LYS A 191 -4.08 -9.94 15.84
N SER A 192 -4.18 -9.67 14.54
CA SER A 192 -3.82 -8.38 13.95
C SER A 192 -4.69 -7.23 14.48
N LEU A 193 -5.99 -7.45 14.67
CA LEU A 193 -6.88 -6.46 15.31
C LEU A 193 -6.42 -6.13 16.73
N VAL A 194 -6.16 -7.16 17.55
CA VAL A 194 -5.67 -6.96 18.93
C VAL A 194 -4.34 -6.21 18.97
N GLU A 195 -3.41 -6.50 18.05
CA GLU A 195 -2.14 -5.78 17.93
C GLU A 195 -2.31 -4.30 17.55
N HIS A 196 -3.40 -3.94 16.88
CA HIS A 196 -3.77 -2.55 16.58
C HIS A 196 -4.72 -1.95 17.65
N SER A 197 -4.85 -2.59 18.81
CA SER A 197 -5.75 -2.16 19.90
C SER A 197 -7.24 -2.11 19.49
N ILE A 198 -7.63 -2.95 18.53
CA ILE A 198 -9.01 -3.09 18.07
C ILE A 198 -9.61 -4.32 18.75
N HIS A 199 -10.70 -4.11 19.48
CA HIS A 199 -11.35 -5.14 20.29
C HIS A 199 -12.82 -5.34 19.89
N GLY A 200 -13.39 -6.47 20.31
CA GLY A 200 -14.79 -6.82 20.07
C GLY A 200 -15.77 -6.16 21.05
N PRO A 201 -17.08 -6.41 20.87
CA PRO A 201 -17.67 -7.32 19.89
C PRO A 201 -17.62 -6.76 18.46
N ALA A 202 -17.69 -7.64 17.46
CA ALA A 202 -17.59 -7.28 16.06
C ALA A 202 -18.82 -7.69 15.23
N ALA A 203 -19.03 -7.01 14.10
CA ALA A 203 -19.96 -7.45 13.06
C ALA A 203 -19.19 -7.66 11.75
N LEU A 204 -19.24 -8.86 11.19
CA LEU A 204 -18.59 -9.21 9.92
C LEU A 204 -19.60 -9.08 8.79
N VAL A 205 -19.42 -8.08 7.92
CA VAL A 205 -20.24 -7.88 6.71
C VAL A 205 -19.51 -8.47 5.51
N CYS A 206 -20.14 -9.38 4.79
CA CYS A 206 -19.62 -9.96 3.55
C CYS A 206 -20.73 -10.17 2.51
N ASP A 207 -20.36 -10.31 1.24
CA ASP A 207 -21.32 -10.66 0.19
C ASP A 207 -21.52 -12.17 0.03
N GLN A 208 -22.57 -12.56 -0.68
CA GLN A 208 -22.95 -13.96 -0.92
C GLN A 208 -21.90 -14.81 -1.66
N ASN A 209 -20.99 -14.21 -2.43
CA ASN A 209 -19.92 -14.95 -3.11
C ASN A 209 -18.74 -15.16 -2.15
N VAL A 210 -18.44 -14.16 -1.32
CA VAL A 210 -17.31 -14.16 -0.37
C VAL A 210 -17.61 -14.97 0.89
N ASP A 211 -18.86 -14.99 1.34
CA ASP A 211 -19.31 -15.73 2.53
C ASP A 211 -18.83 -17.20 2.55
N PRO A 212 -19.18 -18.06 1.57
CA PRO A 212 -18.79 -19.47 1.59
C PRO A 212 -17.29 -19.71 1.45
N LEU A 213 -16.51 -18.71 1.01
CA LEU A 213 -15.08 -18.83 0.80
C LEU A 213 -14.27 -18.48 2.05
N TYR A 214 -14.65 -17.40 2.73
CA TYR A 214 -13.76 -16.73 3.68
C TYR A 214 -14.39 -16.40 5.03
N ALA A 215 -15.71 -16.26 5.15
CA ALA A 215 -16.31 -15.78 6.39
C ALA A 215 -16.04 -16.71 7.58
N ASP A 216 -16.19 -18.03 7.41
CA ASP A 216 -15.93 -18.99 8.48
C ASP A 216 -14.46 -18.99 8.93
N ARG A 217 -13.53 -18.80 7.99
CA ARG A 217 -12.09 -18.67 8.29
C ARG A 217 -11.83 -17.41 9.11
N THR A 218 -12.44 -16.30 8.70
CA THR A 218 -12.36 -15.02 9.39
C THR A 218 -12.92 -15.09 10.80
N LEU A 219 -14.14 -15.64 10.98
CA LEU A 219 -14.77 -15.80 12.28
C LEU A 219 -13.94 -16.68 13.22
N LYS A 220 -13.32 -17.76 12.72
CA LYS A 220 -12.39 -18.58 13.52
C LYS A 220 -11.18 -17.79 14.00
N SER A 221 -10.60 -16.95 13.15
CA SER A 221 -9.47 -16.08 13.54
C SER A 221 -9.87 -15.06 14.62
N LEU A 222 -11.04 -14.42 14.46
CA LEU A 222 -11.58 -13.48 15.43
C LEU A 222 -11.84 -14.15 16.79
N ASN A 223 -12.53 -15.30 16.78
CA ASN A 223 -12.83 -16.07 17.99
C ASN A 223 -11.56 -16.54 18.72
N ALA A 224 -10.52 -16.96 17.99
CA ALA A 224 -9.24 -17.36 18.58
C ALA A 224 -8.53 -16.20 19.30
N ALA A 225 -8.82 -14.96 18.93
CA ALA A 225 -8.32 -13.75 19.58
C ALA A 225 -9.29 -13.21 20.67
N GLY A 226 -10.39 -13.91 20.95
CA GLY A 226 -11.40 -13.48 21.92
C GLY A 226 -12.36 -12.40 21.41
N ILE A 227 -12.45 -12.20 20.09
CA ILE A 227 -13.37 -11.25 19.47
C ILE A 227 -14.61 -12.03 19.00
N GLU A 228 -15.70 -11.93 19.75
CA GLU A 228 -17.00 -12.44 19.32
C GLU A 228 -17.53 -11.61 18.14
N ALA A 229 -17.93 -12.29 17.07
CA ALA A 229 -18.36 -11.64 15.83
C ALA A 229 -19.65 -12.23 15.27
N VAL A 230 -20.61 -11.36 14.92
CA VAL A 230 -21.85 -11.74 14.24
C VAL A 230 -21.73 -11.49 12.75
N LYS A 231 -22.10 -12.48 11.93
CA LYS A 231 -22.03 -12.40 10.47
C LYS A 231 -23.30 -11.76 9.88
N ILE A 232 -23.13 -10.84 8.93
CA ILE A 232 -24.17 -10.18 8.14
C ILE A 232 -23.83 -10.40 6.66
N VAL A 233 -24.73 -11.07 5.93
CA VAL A 233 -24.51 -11.39 4.51
C VAL A 233 -25.38 -10.50 3.63
N ILE A 234 -24.76 -9.83 2.65
CA ILE A 234 -25.43 -8.96 1.67
C ILE A 234 -25.43 -9.60 0.27
N PRO A 235 -26.38 -9.26 -0.61
CA PRO A 235 -26.32 -9.71 -2.00
C PRO A 235 -25.07 -9.15 -2.72
N ALA A 236 -24.49 -9.95 -3.61
CA ALA A 236 -23.28 -9.60 -4.36
C ALA A 236 -23.62 -8.91 -5.68
N GLY A 237 -22.80 -7.93 -6.10
CA GLY A 237 -22.94 -7.24 -7.39
C GLY A 237 -23.11 -5.73 -7.27
N GLU A 238 -22.70 -4.99 -8.29
CA GLU A 238 -22.82 -3.52 -8.33
C GLU A 238 -24.30 -3.08 -8.33
N GLU A 239 -25.20 -3.88 -8.92
CA GLU A 239 -26.65 -3.65 -8.90
C GLU A 239 -27.24 -3.63 -7.48
N HIS A 240 -26.52 -4.20 -6.52
CA HIS A 240 -26.87 -4.21 -5.11
C HIS A 240 -26.16 -3.13 -4.29
N LYS A 241 -25.36 -2.27 -4.93
CA LYS A 241 -24.72 -1.11 -4.30
C LYS A 241 -25.73 0.01 -4.03
N THR A 242 -26.74 -0.26 -3.21
CA THR A 242 -27.91 0.61 -3.02
C THR A 242 -28.14 0.97 -1.56
N ILE A 243 -28.90 2.04 -1.31
CA ILE A 243 -29.32 2.43 0.04
C ILE A 243 -30.14 1.33 0.72
N GLN A 244 -30.89 0.52 -0.02
CA GLN A 244 -31.64 -0.60 0.53
C GLN A 244 -30.70 -1.66 1.13
N THR A 245 -29.57 -1.94 0.48
CA THR A 245 -28.56 -2.84 1.02
C THR A 245 -27.89 -2.24 2.26
N VAL A 246 -27.62 -0.93 2.27
CA VAL A 246 -27.11 -0.24 3.47
C VAL A 246 -28.11 -0.35 4.64
N ALA A 247 -29.42 -0.21 4.36
CA ALA A 247 -30.45 -0.38 5.37
C ALA A 247 -30.49 -1.80 5.95
N ALA A 248 -30.33 -2.83 5.10
CA ALA A 248 -30.21 -4.21 5.56
C ALA A 248 -28.97 -4.43 6.44
N ILE A 249 -27.85 -3.75 6.14
CA ILE A 249 -26.67 -3.76 7.02
C ILE A 249 -27.01 -3.14 8.37
N TRP A 250 -27.67 -1.97 8.42
CA TRP A 250 -28.08 -1.36 9.70
C TRP A 250 -29.01 -2.26 10.53
N GLU A 251 -29.96 -2.94 9.90
CA GLU A 251 -30.84 -3.91 10.57
C GLU A 251 -30.05 -5.09 11.15
N GLY A 252 -29.04 -5.57 10.41
CA GLY A 252 -28.10 -6.58 10.87
C GLY A 252 -27.27 -6.10 12.07
N LEU A 253 -26.74 -4.88 12.03
CA LEU A 253 -25.98 -4.28 13.12
C LEU A 253 -26.84 -4.11 14.38
N LEU A 254 -28.10 -3.68 14.25
CA LEU A 254 -29.05 -3.60 15.36
C LEU A 254 -29.32 -4.97 15.97
N SER A 255 -29.57 -5.97 15.13
CA SER A 255 -29.86 -7.35 15.57
C SER A 255 -28.67 -8.00 16.25
N ALA A 256 -27.45 -7.64 15.82
CA ALA A 256 -26.19 -8.09 16.41
C ALA A 256 -25.81 -7.34 17.71
N GLY A 257 -26.59 -6.32 18.12
CA GLY A 257 -26.29 -5.53 19.32
C GLY A 257 -25.04 -4.67 19.20
N VAL A 258 -24.71 -4.19 17.99
CA VAL A 258 -23.55 -3.32 17.75
C VAL A 258 -23.73 -1.98 18.46
N GLU A 259 -22.78 -1.64 19.33
CA GLU A 259 -22.72 -0.40 20.10
C GLU A 259 -21.61 0.53 19.56
N ARG A 260 -21.45 1.71 20.16
CA ARG A 260 -20.44 2.71 19.73
C ARG A 260 -19.00 2.20 19.75
N GLY A 261 -18.69 1.28 20.66
CA GLY A 261 -17.35 0.70 20.81
C GLY A 261 -17.14 -0.60 20.03
N SER A 262 -18.18 -1.14 19.38
CA SER A 262 -18.08 -2.32 18.53
C SER A 262 -17.37 -2.01 17.22
N VAL A 263 -16.76 -3.02 16.60
CA VAL A 263 -16.08 -2.87 15.30
C VAL A 263 -16.85 -3.54 14.17
N VAL A 264 -17.05 -2.83 13.06
CA VAL A 264 -17.64 -3.39 11.84
C VAL A 264 -16.52 -3.82 10.88
N ILE A 265 -16.54 -5.05 10.38
CA ILE A 265 -15.51 -5.60 9.50
C ILE A 265 -16.12 -5.83 8.12
N ALA A 266 -15.61 -5.15 7.09
CA ALA A 266 -16.00 -5.39 5.71
C ALA A 266 -15.08 -6.46 5.09
N LEU A 267 -15.62 -7.60 4.70
CA LEU A 267 -14.89 -8.67 4.02
C LEU A 267 -15.47 -8.85 2.61
N GLY A 268 -14.79 -8.30 1.60
CA GLY A 268 -15.26 -8.39 0.23
C GLY A 268 -14.54 -7.46 -0.75
N GLY A 269 -15.12 -7.31 -1.95
CA GLY A 269 -14.64 -6.36 -2.96
C GLY A 269 -15.02 -4.90 -2.65
N GLY A 270 -14.84 -4.02 -3.63
CA GLY A 270 -15.10 -2.58 -3.48
C GLY A 270 -16.53 -2.24 -3.09
N VAL A 271 -17.53 -2.96 -3.63
CA VAL A 271 -18.95 -2.80 -3.27
C VAL A 271 -19.18 -3.04 -1.78
N THR A 272 -18.69 -4.19 -1.27
CA THR A 272 -18.84 -4.55 0.16
C THR A 272 -18.14 -3.54 1.05
N GLY A 273 -16.94 -3.08 0.67
CA GLY A 273 -16.20 -2.04 1.38
C GLY A 273 -16.98 -0.70 1.44
N ASP A 274 -17.48 -0.22 0.31
CA ASP A 274 -18.20 1.05 0.21
C ASP A 274 -19.50 1.05 1.01
N LEU A 275 -20.30 -0.01 0.88
CA LEU A 275 -21.58 -0.13 1.59
C LEU A 275 -21.38 -0.28 3.09
N THR A 276 -20.42 -1.10 3.50
CA THR A 276 -20.14 -1.35 4.93
C THR A 276 -19.54 -0.11 5.57
N GLY A 277 -18.59 0.55 4.91
CA GLY A 277 -17.99 1.79 5.39
C GLY A 277 -19.02 2.90 5.52
N PHE A 278 -19.97 3.02 4.58
CA PHE A 278 -21.03 4.02 4.65
C PHE A 278 -22.06 3.68 5.73
N ALA A 279 -22.39 2.39 5.90
CA ALA A 279 -23.21 1.94 7.00
C ALA A 279 -22.56 2.28 8.34
N ALA A 280 -21.27 2.03 8.51
CA ALA A 280 -20.50 2.35 9.71
C ALA A 280 -20.40 3.86 9.97
N ALA A 281 -20.25 4.69 8.93
CA ALA A 281 -20.20 6.15 9.04
C ALA A 281 -21.48 6.75 9.61
N THR A 282 -22.62 6.13 9.30
CA THR A 282 -23.96 6.68 9.60
C THR A 282 -24.62 6.00 10.80
N TYR A 283 -24.33 4.72 11.04
CA TYR A 283 -24.83 3.97 12.18
C TYR A 283 -24.31 4.58 13.49
N LEU A 284 -25.22 4.89 14.42
CA LEU A 284 -24.92 5.59 15.68
C LEU A 284 -24.11 6.90 15.51
N ARG A 285 -24.13 7.51 14.32
CA ARG A 285 -23.31 8.68 13.91
C ARG A 285 -21.81 8.39 13.79
N GLY A 286 -21.45 7.17 13.46
CA GLY A 286 -20.07 6.73 13.30
C GLY A 286 -19.74 5.62 14.30
N VAL A 287 -19.38 4.46 13.78
CA VAL A 287 -18.74 3.38 14.52
C VAL A 287 -17.40 3.00 13.87
N PRO A 288 -16.44 2.48 14.65
CA PRO A 288 -15.18 1.99 14.12
C PRO A 288 -15.39 0.86 13.10
N TRP A 289 -14.56 0.83 12.07
CA TRP A 289 -14.61 -0.24 11.08
C TRP A 289 -13.24 -0.62 10.52
N VAL A 290 -13.15 -1.82 9.96
CA VAL A 290 -11.96 -2.41 9.34
C VAL A 290 -12.32 -2.88 7.95
N ASN A 291 -11.44 -2.66 6.98
CA ASN A 291 -11.63 -3.10 5.60
C ASN A 291 -10.70 -4.28 5.28
N VAL A 292 -11.27 -5.38 4.79
CA VAL A 292 -10.56 -6.61 4.43
C VAL A 292 -10.85 -6.92 2.95
N PRO A 293 -10.17 -6.22 2.02
CA PRO A 293 -10.45 -6.34 0.60
C PRO A 293 -10.13 -7.73 0.04
N THR A 294 -11.03 -8.30 -0.77
CA THR A 294 -10.87 -9.64 -1.38
C THR A 294 -10.77 -9.62 -2.91
N SER A 295 -10.74 -8.43 -3.52
CA SER A 295 -10.45 -8.27 -4.95
C SER A 295 -9.20 -7.43 -5.16
N LEU A 296 -8.49 -7.64 -6.26
CA LEU A 296 -7.27 -6.88 -6.59
C LEU A 296 -7.58 -5.38 -6.70
N LEU A 297 -8.69 -5.04 -7.38
CA LEU A 297 -9.17 -3.67 -7.50
C LEU A 297 -9.38 -3.01 -6.13
N ALA A 298 -10.01 -3.74 -5.19
CA ALA A 298 -10.22 -3.21 -3.86
C ALA A 298 -8.90 -3.00 -3.11
N MET A 299 -7.99 -3.97 -3.14
CA MET A 299 -6.70 -3.91 -2.44
C MET A 299 -5.84 -2.72 -2.89
N VAL A 300 -5.79 -2.44 -4.20
CA VAL A 300 -4.90 -1.41 -4.76
C VAL A 300 -5.56 -0.04 -4.87
N ASP A 301 -6.89 0.01 -4.89
CA ASP A 301 -7.64 1.24 -5.13
C ASP A 301 -8.80 1.42 -4.14
N SER A 302 -9.97 0.82 -4.34
CA SER A 302 -11.19 1.30 -3.67
C SER A 302 -11.20 1.19 -2.14
N SER A 303 -10.38 0.31 -1.53
CA SER A 303 -10.27 0.24 -0.06
C SER A 303 -9.49 1.40 0.56
N LEU A 304 -8.86 2.25 -0.26
CA LEU A 304 -7.92 3.28 0.17
C LEU A 304 -8.51 4.68 -0.04
N GLY A 305 -8.46 5.50 1.02
CA GLY A 305 -8.82 6.92 1.00
C GLY A 305 -10.14 7.27 1.68
N GLY A 306 -10.79 6.31 2.36
CA GLY A 306 -11.94 6.55 3.23
C GLY A 306 -13.22 6.98 2.51
N LYS A 307 -13.27 6.91 1.18
CA LYS A 307 -14.50 7.13 0.42
C LYS A 307 -15.40 5.92 0.59
N THR A 308 -16.63 6.14 1.01
CA THR A 308 -17.64 5.10 1.22
C THR A 308 -18.97 5.60 0.68
N GLY A 309 -19.84 4.72 0.20
CA GLY A 309 -21.12 5.18 -0.33
C GLY A 309 -21.98 4.11 -0.97
N ALA A 310 -23.07 4.59 -1.57
CA ALA A 310 -24.00 3.79 -2.35
C ALA A 310 -24.38 4.52 -3.64
N ASP A 311 -24.88 3.77 -4.60
CA ASP A 311 -25.39 4.28 -5.86
C ASP A 311 -26.84 4.72 -5.72
N LEU A 312 -27.22 5.70 -6.54
CA LEU A 312 -28.59 6.10 -6.76
C LEU A 312 -28.99 5.76 -8.20
N PRO A 313 -30.29 5.62 -8.53
CA PRO A 313 -30.74 5.43 -9.91
C PRO A 313 -30.22 6.50 -10.89
N GLN A 314 -29.87 7.68 -10.37
CA GLN A 314 -29.33 8.80 -11.15
C GLN A 314 -27.82 8.71 -11.42
N GLY A 315 -27.08 7.83 -10.71
CA GLY A 315 -25.65 7.65 -10.91
C GLY A 315 -24.92 6.98 -9.75
N LYS A 316 -23.74 6.48 -10.05
CA LYS A 316 -22.85 5.80 -9.10
C LYS A 316 -22.25 6.76 -8.08
N ASN A 317 -22.03 6.29 -6.85
CA ASN A 317 -21.33 6.97 -5.76
C ASN A 317 -21.81 8.40 -5.44
N LEU A 318 -23.07 8.73 -5.75
CA LEU A 318 -23.62 10.07 -5.55
C LEU A 318 -23.94 10.38 -4.08
N ILE A 319 -24.10 9.35 -3.25
CA ILE A 319 -24.36 9.47 -1.81
C ILE A 319 -23.31 8.67 -1.05
N GLY A 320 -22.73 9.28 -0.03
CA GLY A 320 -21.63 8.66 0.70
C GLY A 320 -21.09 9.54 1.81
N ALA A 321 -20.00 9.06 2.42
CA ALA A 321 -19.26 9.76 3.45
C ALA A 321 -17.76 9.52 3.27
N PHE A 322 -16.97 10.49 3.72
CA PHE A 322 -15.58 10.26 4.04
C PHE A 322 -15.53 9.69 5.46
N HIS A 323 -15.17 8.42 5.59
CA HIS A 323 -15.10 7.69 6.86
C HIS A 323 -13.93 6.71 6.79
N ALA A 324 -12.77 7.10 7.32
CA ALA A 324 -11.58 6.26 7.29
C ALA A 324 -11.78 4.98 8.13
N PRO A 325 -11.32 3.80 7.65
CA PRO A 325 -11.25 2.61 8.50
C PRO A 325 -10.18 2.80 9.57
N LEU A 326 -10.23 2.01 10.65
CA LEU A 326 -9.11 1.90 11.59
C LEU A 326 -7.92 1.15 10.97
N LEU A 327 -8.20 0.23 10.05
CA LEU A 327 -7.21 -0.67 9.48
C LEU A 327 -7.69 -1.21 8.12
N VAL A 328 -6.77 -1.37 7.17
CA VAL A 328 -6.97 -2.12 5.93
C VAL A 328 -6.05 -3.34 5.94
N LEU A 329 -6.62 -4.55 5.86
CA LEU A 329 -5.87 -5.82 5.85
C LEU A 329 -6.06 -6.55 4.51
N SER A 330 -5.03 -6.48 3.66
CA SER A 330 -5.00 -7.15 2.37
C SER A 330 -4.26 -8.48 2.49
N ASP A 331 -4.98 -9.58 2.24
CA ASP A 331 -4.40 -10.93 2.13
C ASP A 331 -4.28 -11.34 0.66
N PRO A 332 -3.08 -11.30 0.04
CA PRO A 332 -2.92 -11.67 -1.36
C PRO A 332 -3.35 -13.11 -1.70
N GLU A 333 -3.42 -14.04 -0.72
CA GLU A 333 -3.81 -15.43 -0.98
C GLU A 333 -5.28 -15.57 -1.41
N VAL A 334 -6.15 -14.62 -1.04
CA VAL A 334 -7.57 -14.66 -1.42
C VAL A 334 -7.78 -14.43 -2.93
N LEU A 335 -6.79 -13.85 -3.61
CA LEU A 335 -6.85 -13.65 -5.07
C LEU A 335 -6.83 -14.98 -5.83
N SER A 336 -6.43 -16.09 -5.20
CA SER A 336 -6.44 -17.43 -5.80
C SER A 336 -7.82 -17.94 -6.20
N THR A 337 -8.90 -17.42 -5.60
CA THR A 337 -10.28 -17.76 -5.99
C THR A 337 -10.96 -16.65 -6.78
N LEU A 338 -10.28 -15.53 -7.06
CA LEU A 338 -10.86 -14.41 -7.76
C LEU A 338 -10.98 -14.75 -9.26
N PRO A 339 -12.14 -14.51 -9.91
CA PRO A 339 -12.29 -14.78 -11.33
C PRO A 339 -11.24 -14.04 -12.18
N PRO A 340 -10.71 -14.66 -13.27
CA PRO A 340 -9.68 -14.02 -14.10
C PRO A 340 -10.07 -12.63 -14.64
N ALA A 341 -11.35 -12.41 -14.95
CA ALA A 341 -11.84 -11.11 -15.41
C ALA A 341 -11.70 -10.01 -14.33
N GLU A 342 -11.90 -10.37 -13.07
CA GLU A 342 -11.75 -9.45 -11.93
C GLU A 342 -10.26 -9.17 -11.62
N ILE A 343 -9.39 -10.16 -11.82
CA ILE A 343 -7.93 -9.95 -11.80
C ILE A 343 -7.52 -8.97 -12.90
N LEU A 344 -8.00 -9.14 -14.14
CA LEU A 344 -7.72 -8.21 -15.24
C LEU A 344 -8.24 -6.80 -14.92
N SER A 345 -9.45 -6.69 -14.35
CA SER A 345 -10.03 -5.42 -13.94
C SER A 345 -9.16 -4.68 -12.92
N GLY A 346 -8.68 -5.37 -11.87
CA GLY A 346 -7.77 -4.78 -10.89
C GLY A 346 -6.36 -4.51 -11.44
N LEU A 347 -5.89 -5.31 -12.41
CA LEU A 347 -4.58 -5.12 -13.05
C LEU A 347 -4.55 -3.82 -13.87
N ALA A 348 -5.67 -3.40 -14.45
CA ALA A 348 -5.79 -2.12 -15.14
C ALA A 348 -5.51 -0.92 -14.21
N GLU A 349 -6.00 -0.96 -12.97
CA GLU A 349 -5.68 0.08 -11.98
C GLU A 349 -4.25 -0.03 -11.44
N THR A 350 -3.77 -1.26 -11.28
CA THR A 350 -2.40 -1.52 -10.86
C THR A 350 -1.40 -0.94 -11.88
N ILE A 351 -1.60 -1.20 -13.18
CA ILE A 351 -0.71 -0.67 -14.22
C ILE A 351 -0.87 0.85 -14.37
N LYS A 352 -2.06 1.42 -14.12
CA LYS A 352 -2.27 2.87 -14.01
C LYS A 352 -1.33 3.50 -12.99
N HIS A 353 -1.22 2.93 -11.78
CA HIS A 353 -0.27 3.40 -10.76
C HIS A 353 1.19 3.35 -11.25
N GLY A 354 1.54 2.32 -12.02
CA GLY A 354 2.86 2.23 -12.66
C GLY A 354 3.10 3.34 -13.68
N VAL A 355 2.12 3.65 -14.54
CA VAL A 355 2.20 4.77 -15.49
C VAL A 355 2.30 6.11 -14.76
N ILE A 356 1.61 6.28 -13.63
CA ILE A 356 1.62 7.52 -12.85
C ILE A 356 2.99 7.78 -12.20
N ALA A 357 3.56 6.80 -11.49
CA ALA A 357 4.70 7.07 -10.61
C ALA A 357 5.72 5.93 -10.41
N ASP A 358 5.48 4.71 -10.89
CA ASP A 358 6.37 3.57 -10.59
C ASP A 358 6.69 2.72 -11.83
N LEU A 359 7.87 2.94 -12.41
CA LEU A 359 8.36 2.20 -13.58
C LEU A 359 8.57 0.71 -13.29
N THR A 360 8.96 0.34 -12.07
CA THR A 360 9.14 -1.06 -11.67
C THR A 360 7.81 -1.78 -11.66
N LEU A 361 6.78 -1.16 -11.05
CA LEU A 361 5.41 -1.65 -11.04
C LEU A 361 4.85 -1.81 -12.45
N TYR A 362 5.06 -0.81 -13.32
CA TYR A 362 4.65 -0.88 -14.72
C TYR A 362 5.26 -2.10 -15.42
N ASN A 363 6.57 -2.28 -15.30
CA ASN A 363 7.29 -3.38 -15.94
C ASN A 363 6.84 -4.75 -15.41
N GLN A 364 6.55 -4.86 -14.11
CA GLN A 364 5.98 -6.07 -13.51
C GLN A 364 4.59 -6.37 -14.09
N CYS A 365 3.71 -5.36 -14.18
CA CYS A 365 2.38 -5.53 -14.77
C CYS A 365 2.45 -5.94 -16.25
N ALA A 366 3.32 -5.29 -17.04
CA ALA A 366 3.52 -5.56 -18.47
C ALA A 366 4.17 -6.95 -18.75
N ALA A 367 4.73 -7.58 -17.72
CA ALA A 367 5.18 -8.98 -17.80
C ALA A 367 4.01 -9.99 -17.67
N GLY A 368 2.85 -9.55 -17.20
CA GLY A 368 1.67 -10.38 -16.95
C GLY A 368 1.44 -10.66 -15.46
N TRP A 369 0.33 -11.33 -15.14
CA TRP A 369 -0.02 -11.68 -13.76
C TRP A 369 1.02 -12.64 -13.13
N PRO A 370 1.66 -12.29 -12.00
CA PRO A 370 2.67 -13.14 -11.38
C PRO A 370 2.08 -14.46 -10.86
N GLN A 371 2.90 -15.50 -10.83
CA GLN A 371 2.47 -16.85 -10.42
C GLN A 371 2.74 -17.17 -8.95
N ASN A 372 3.73 -16.50 -8.34
CA ASN A 372 4.10 -16.74 -6.94
C ASN A 372 3.59 -15.62 -6.03
N ILE A 373 3.31 -15.99 -4.79
CA ILE A 373 2.69 -15.11 -3.80
C ILE A 373 3.56 -13.90 -3.44
N ASN A 374 4.88 -14.03 -3.48
CA ASN A 374 5.79 -12.93 -3.14
C ASN A 374 5.75 -11.83 -4.20
N ASP A 375 5.76 -12.19 -5.48
CA ASP A 375 5.67 -11.22 -6.58
C ASP A 375 4.28 -10.57 -6.65
N ILE A 376 3.21 -11.33 -6.36
CA ILE A 376 1.85 -10.78 -6.21
C ILE A 376 1.82 -9.77 -5.06
N THR A 377 2.41 -10.12 -3.91
CA THR A 377 2.49 -9.24 -2.74
C THR A 377 3.26 -7.97 -3.05
N GLU A 378 4.43 -8.07 -3.70
CA GLU A 378 5.22 -6.91 -4.09
C GLU A 378 4.45 -6.00 -5.06
N LEU A 379 3.79 -6.58 -6.07
CA LEU A 379 2.97 -5.84 -7.05
C LEU A 379 1.84 -5.06 -6.37
N ILE A 380 1.12 -5.68 -5.42
CA ILE A 380 0.07 -5.01 -4.62
C ILE A 380 0.69 -3.91 -3.76
N SER A 381 1.75 -4.21 -3.02
CA SER A 381 2.43 -3.24 -2.14
C SER A 381 2.97 -2.02 -2.90
N ARG A 382 3.52 -2.21 -4.10
CA ARG A 382 3.95 -1.10 -4.97
C ARG A 382 2.78 -0.24 -5.43
N ALA A 383 1.67 -0.85 -5.84
CA ALA A 383 0.48 -0.13 -6.25
C ALA A 383 -0.12 0.68 -5.08
N ILE A 384 -0.14 0.09 -3.88
CA ILE A 384 -0.56 0.77 -2.65
C ILE A 384 0.40 1.93 -2.33
N ALA A 385 1.73 1.73 -2.42
CA ALA A 385 2.71 2.78 -2.15
C ALA A 385 2.45 4.04 -3.01
N VAL A 386 2.22 3.87 -4.32
CA VAL A 386 1.86 4.98 -5.22
C VAL A 386 0.61 5.71 -4.74
N LYS A 387 -0.45 4.97 -4.41
CA LYS A 387 -1.72 5.57 -3.97
C LYS A 387 -1.60 6.27 -2.61
N VAL A 388 -0.87 5.67 -1.66
CA VAL A 388 -0.61 6.23 -0.33
C VAL A 388 0.17 7.54 -0.43
N GLU A 389 1.22 7.59 -1.26
CA GLU A 389 2.01 8.80 -1.50
C GLU A 389 1.15 9.92 -2.06
N ILE A 390 0.30 9.61 -3.03
CA ILE A 390 -0.60 10.58 -3.66
C ILE A 390 -1.70 11.07 -2.69
N ILE A 391 -2.32 10.17 -1.92
CA ILE A 391 -3.35 10.55 -0.94
C ILE A 391 -2.75 11.41 0.17
N THR A 392 -1.59 11.02 0.70
CA THR A 392 -0.92 11.75 1.78
C THR A 392 -0.52 13.16 1.32
N ALA A 393 -0.07 13.30 0.08
CA ALA A 393 0.31 14.58 -0.50
C ALA A 393 -0.89 15.48 -0.86
N ASP A 394 -2.05 14.91 -1.19
CA ASP A 394 -3.28 15.66 -1.51
C ASP A 394 -4.56 14.93 -1.03
N PRO A 395 -4.87 14.98 0.28
CA PRO A 395 -5.98 14.23 0.86
C PRO A 395 -7.35 14.64 0.31
N TYR A 396 -7.52 15.89 -0.11
CA TYR A 396 -8.80 16.49 -0.51
C TYR A 396 -8.98 16.67 -2.02
N GLU A 397 -8.13 16.07 -2.85
CA GLU A 397 -8.27 16.05 -4.32
C GLU A 397 -8.18 17.42 -5.01
N ARG A 398 -7.34 18.32 -4.50
CA ARG A 398 -7.23 19.70 -4.99
C ARG A 398 -6.10 19.90 -6.01
N GLY A 399 -5.24 18.92 -6.22
CA GLY A 399 -4.09 19.01 -7.12
C GLY A 399 -3.56 17.63 -7.50
N LEU A 400 -2.49 17.19 -6.85
CA LEU A 400 -1.73 15.99 -7.24
C LEU A 400 -2.60 14.73 -7.33
N ARG A 401 -3.62 14.58 -6.47
CA ARG A 401 -4.49 13.39 -6.46
C ARG A 401 -5.33 13.25 -7.72
N GLN A 402 -5.45 14.30 -8.52
CA GLN A 402 -6.03 14.22 -9.87
C GLN A 402 -5.23 13.30 -10.80
N SER A 403 -3.96 13.00 -10.50
CA SER A 403 -3.16 12.03 -11.28
C SER A 403 -3.78 10.64 -11.29
N LEU A 404 -4.49 10.25 -10.22
CA LEU A 404 -5.23 8.99 -10.14
C LEU A 404 -6.39 8.92 -11.15
N ASN A 405 -6.81 10.05 -11.73
CA ASN A 405 -7.82 10.12 -12.78
C ASN A 405 -7.24 9.85 -14.19
N LEU A 406 -5.95 9.50 -14.30
CA LEU A 406 -5.40 8.99 -15.57
C LEU A 406 -6.27 7.83 -16.07
N GLY A 407 -6.66 7.91 -17.34
CA GLY A 407 -7.56 6.99 -18.02
C GLY A 407 -9.03 7.08 -17.60
N HIS A 408 -9.37 7.82 -16.54
CA HIS A 408 -10.75 7.88 -16.04
C HIS A 408 -11.61 8.89 -16.78
N THR A 409 -11.03 9.95 -17.37
CA THR A 409 -11.85 10.98 -18.04
C THR A 409 -12.52 10.39 -19.28
N ILE A 410 -11.75 9.70 -20.13
CA ILE A 410 -12.30 8.98 -21.27
C ILE A 410 -12.93 7.65 -20.84
N GLY A 411 -12.31 6.95 -19.88
CA GLY A 411 -12.81 5.67 -19.36
C GLY A 411 -14.24 5.75 -18.83
N HIS A 412 -14.57 6.71 -17.97
CA HIS A 412 -15.96 6.90 -17.49
C HIS A 412 -16.93 7.24 -18.62
N GLY A 413 -16.47 7.96 -19.65
CA GLY A 413 -17.26 8.21 -20.85
C GLY A 413 -17.64 6.91 -21.56
N VAL A 414 -16.67 6.00 -21.74
CA VAL A 414 -16.85 4.67 -22.32
C VAL A 414 -17.75 3.80 -21.44
N GLU A 415 -17.50 3.79 -20.12
CA GLU A 415 -18.28 3.01 -19.15
C GLU A 415 -19.76 3.39 -19.23
N LYS A 416 -20.05 4.69 -19.18
CA LYS A 416 -21.42 5.21 -19.24
C LYS A 416 -22.08 5.00 -20.60
N ALA A 417 -21.35 5.21 -21.71
CA ALA A 417 -21.88 4.95 -23.05
C ALA A 417 -22.18 3.45 -23.28
N SER A 418 -21.43 2.55 -22.63
CA SER A 418 -21.71 1.12 -22.65
C SER A 418 -22.87 0.69 -21.75
N ASN A 419 -23.56 1.64 -21.09
CA ASN A 419 -24.55 1.36 -20.05
C ASN A 419 -24.02 0.42 -18.97
N TYR A 420 -22.75 0.59 -18.58
CA TYR A 420 -22.06 -0.21 -17.56
C TYR A 420 -21.94 -1.71 -17.89
N GLN A 421 -22.01 -2.08 -19.18
CA GLN A 421 -21.78 -3.47 -19.62
C GLN A 421 -20.29 -3.83 -19.66
N LEU A 422 -19.42 -2.84 -19.85
CA LEU A 422 -17.98 -3.02 -19.74
C LEU A 422 -17.54 -2.82 -18.28
N SER A 423 -16.61 -3.65 -17.82
CA SER A 423 -16.07 -3.51 -16.47
C SER A 423 -15.22 -2.24 -16.33
N HIS A 424 -15.16 -1.71 -15.11
CA HIS A 424 -14.40 -0.51 -14.78
C HIS A 424 -12.95 -0.56 -15.30
N GLY A 425 -12.21 -1.63 -14.99
CA GLY A 425 -10.81 -1.77 -15.42
C GLY A 425 -10.65 -1.81 -16.95
N VAL A 426 -11.60 -2.40 -17.69
CA VAL A 426 -11.61 -2.36 -19.16
C VAL A 426 -11.73 -0.93 -19.67
N CYS A 427 -12.66 -0.16 -19.10
CA CYS A 427 -12.86 1.24 -19.46
C CYS A 427 -11.64 2.11 -19.12
N VAL A 428 -11.02 1.89 -17.96
CA VAL A 428 -9.79 2.60 -17.55
C VAL A 428 -8.62 2.26 -18.47
N ALA A 429 -8.46 0.98 -18.87
CA ALA A 429 -7.41 0.58 -19.81
C ALA A 429 -7.57 1.27 -21.18
N ILE A 430 -8.78 1.27 -21.74
CA ILE A 430 -9.10 1.99 -22.99
C ILE A 430 -8.85 3.49 -22.83
N GLY A 431 -9.29 4.06 -21.71
CA GLY A 431 -9.12 5.47 -21.41
C GLY A 431 -7.65 5.88 -21.31
N MET A 432 -6.79 5.07 -20.69
CA MET A 432 -5.35 5.35 -20.61
C MET A 432 -4.70 5.43 -22.00
N ILE A 433 -5.09 4.55 -22.93
CA ILE A 433 -4.57 4.59 -24.31
C ILE A 433 -5.08 5.83 -25.05
N ALA A 434 -6.37 6.16 -24.91
CA ALA A 434 -6.94 7.36 -25.52
C ALA A 434 -6.27 8.64 -25.00
N GLU A 435 -6.04 8.72 -23.68
CA GLU A 435 -5.39 9.85 -23.02
C GLU A 435 -3.89 9.93 -23.35
N ALA A 436 -3.19 8.80 -23.51
CA ALA A 436 -1.81 8.79 -23.99
C ALA A 436 -1.69 9.31 -25.43
N ARG A 437 -2.61 8.93 -26.33
CA ARG A 437 -2.67 9.48 -27.70
C ARG A 437 -2.96 10.98 -27.69
N LEU A 438 -3.88 11.42 -26.82
CA LEU A 438 -4.16 12.84 -26.64
C LEU A 438 -2.90 13.60 -26.20
N ALA A 439 -2.15 13.05 -25.24
CA ALA A 439 -0.89 13.61 -24.76
C ALA A 439 0.18 13.71 -25.87
N GLU A 440 0.31 12.70 -26.73
CA GLU A 440 1.20 12.74 -27.90
C GLU A 440 0.75 13.81 -28.90
N SER A 441 -0.55 13.95 -29.15
CA SER A 441 -1.11 14.92 -30.13
C SER A 441 -0.84 16.39 -29.78
N ILE A 442 -0.52 16.66 -28.50
CA ILE A 442 -0.19 18.00 -27.99
C ILE A 442 1.30 18.13 -27.63
N CYS A 443 2.15 17.17 -28.05
CA CYS A 443 3.58 17.11 -27.75
C CYS A 443 3.94 17.10 -26.26
N LEU A 444 3.03 16.60 -25.40
CA LEU A 444 3.29 16.40 -23.98
C LEU A 444 4.02 15.08 -23.73
N ALA A 445 3.54 14.00 -24.36
CA ALA A 445 4.11 12.67 -24.21
C ALA A 445 5.33 12.45 -25.10
N GLU A 446 6.25 11.59 -24.64
CA GLU A 446 7.31 11.02 -25.48
C GLU A 446 6.71 10.32 -26.72
N PRO A 447 7.27 10.53 -27.93
CA PRO A 447 6.75 9.89 -29.14
C PRO A 447 6.78 8.35 -29.03
N GLY A 448 5.63 7.71 -29.29
CA GLY A 448 5.49 6.25 -29.26
C GLY A 448 5.07 5.69 -27.90
N LEU A 449 4.83 6.53 -26.90
CA LEU A 449 4.30 6.12 -25.61
C LEU A 449 2.96 5.40 -25.76
N SER A 450 2.03 5.93 -26.56
CA SER A 450 0.69 5.34 -26.69
C SER A 450 0.74 3.95 -27.35
N GLU A 451 1.61 3.78 -28.35
CA GLU A 451 1.86 2.50 -29.03
C GLU A 451 2.50 1.48 -28.09
N LYS A 452 3.48 1.92 -27.28
CA LYS A 452 4.10 1.08 -26.26
C LYS A 452 3.08 0.59 -25.23
N LEU A 453 2.30 1.50 -24.65
CA LEU A 453 1.25 1.15 -23.68
C LEU A 453 0.25 0.17 -24.30
N ALA A 454 -0.19 0.43 -25.54
CA ALA A 454 -1.14 -0.44 -26.22
C ALA A 454 -0.56 -1.85 -26.46
N ALA A 455 0.70 -1.96 -26.87
CA ALA A 455 1.35 -3.25 -27.07
C ALA A 455 1.48 -4.04 -25.75
N ASP A 456 1.89 -3.37 -24.67
CA ASP A 456 2.03 -3.99 -23.35
C ASP A 456 0.66 -4.42 -22.79
N PHE A 457 -0.40 -3.61 -23.00
CA PHE A 457 -1.77 -3.94 -22.55
C PHE A 457 -2.37 -5.12 -23.32
N ILE A 458 -2.21 -5.15 -24.65
CA ILE A 458 -2.67 -6.29 -25.48
C ILE A 458 -2.01 -7.60 -25.00
N LYS A 459 -0.70 -7.56 -24.71
CA LYS A 459 0.06 -8.74 -24.27
C LYS A 459 -0.52 -9.35 -22.98
N ILE A 460 -1.05 -8.54 -22.08
CA ILE A 460 -1.63 -8.99 -20.81
C ILE A 460 -3.15 -9.15 -20.84
N GLY A 461 -3.76 -9.03 -22.03
CA GLY A 461 -5.20 -9.25 -22.24
C GLY A 461 -6.08 -8.05 -21.93
N LEU A 462 -5.52 -6.85 -21.72
CA LEU A 462 -6.30 -5.63 -21.54
C LEU A 462 -6.73 -5.05 -22.91
N PRO A 463 -7.99 -4.62 -23.04
CA PRO A 463 -8.46 -3.97 -24.26
C PRO A 463 -7.88 -2.56 -24.38
N VAL A 464 -7.59 -2.16 -25.63
CA VAL A 464 -6.92 -0.90 -25.96
C VAL A 464 -7.69 -0.06 -26.98
N ARG A 465 -8.87 -0.52 -27.39
CA ARG A 465 -9.74 0.15 -28.36
C ARG A 465 -11.14 0.27 -27.79
N ILE A 466 -11.78 1.38 -28.10
CA ILE A 466 -13.20 1.58 -27.84
C ILE A 466 -13.96 0.59 -28.74
N PRO A 467 -14.94 -0.18 -28.21
CA PRO A 467 -15.76 -1.06 -29.03
C PRO A 467 -16.47 -0.29 -30.16
N ALA A 468 -16.48 -0.87 -31.36
CA ALA A 468 -16.96 -0.20 -32.58
C ALA A 468 -18.47 0.08 -32.59
N ASP A 469 -19.22 -0.62 -31.72
CA ASP A 469 -20.65 -0.45 -31.51
C ASP A 469 -20.99 0.70 -30.56
N LEU A 470 -20.02 1.24 -29.82
CA LEU A 470 -20.23 2.42 -28.98
C LEU A 470 -20.18 3.70 -29.82
N ASN A 471 -21.21 4.53 -29.68
CA ASN A 471 -21.29 5.78 -30.42
C ASN A 471 -20.34 6.84 -29.84
N ARG A 472 -19.41 7.33 -30.67
CA ARG A 472 -18.49 8.43 -30.34
C ARG A 472 -19.18 9.63 -29.69
N GLN A 473 -20.33 10.07 -30.23
CA GLN A 473 -21.06 11.23 -29.71
C GLN A 473 -21.63 10.97 -28.32
N GLU A 474 -22.05 9.73 -28.03
CA GLU A 474 -22.52 9.34 -26.70
C GLU A 474 -21.38 9.34 -25.68
N ILE A 475 -20.19 8.86 -26.07
CA ILE A 475 -19.02 8.91 -25.20
C ILE A 475 -18.63 10.36 -24.90
N ILE A 476 -18.54 11.23 -25.92
CA ILE A 476 -18.24 12.66 -25.74
C ILE A 476 -19.29 13.31 -24.82
N ALA A 477 -20.58 13.04 -25.05
CA ALA A 477 -21.65 13.58 -24.23
C ALA A 477 -21.57 13.08 -22.78
N ALA A 478 -21.24 11.81 -22.55
CA ALA A 478 -21.03 11.22 -21.24
C ALA A 478 -19.85 11.86 -20.50
N THR A 479 -18.69 12.02 -21.16
CA THR A 479 -17.51 12.69 -20.61
C THR A 479 -17.80 14.14 -20.23
N LEU A 480 -18.63 14.85 -21.01
CA LEU A 480 -19.03 16.23 -20.71
C LEU A 480 -20.07 16.32 -19.57
N LEU A 481 -20.99 15.37 -19.46
CA LEU A 481 -22.06 15.38 -18.46
C LEU A 481 -21.52 15.36 -17.02
N ASP A 482 -20.44 14.61 -16.79
CA ASP A 482 -19.78 14.51 -15.49
C ASP A 482 -19.21 15.87 -15.02
N LYS A 483 -18.93 16.77 -15.97
CA LYS A 483 -18.28 18.07 -15.73
C LYS A 483 -19.22 19.29 -15.96
N LYS A 484 -20.43 19.08 -16.51
CA LYS A 484 -21.44 20.15 -16.77
C LYS A 484 -21.99 20.83 -15.50
N ARG A 485 -21.88 20.22 -14.31
CA ARG A 485 -22.34 20.82 -13.04
C ARG A 485 -21.48 22.01 -12.57
N SER A 486 -20.29 22.23 -13.15
CA SER A 486 -19.32 23.23 -12.68
C SER A 486 -18.95 24.32 -13.70
N ALA A 487 -19.66 24.45 -14.83
CA ALA A 487 -19.37 25.41 -15.91
C ALA A 487 -17.90 25.41 -16.40
N LYS A 488 -17.17 24.29 -16.24
CA LYS A 488 -15.71 24.22 -16.42
C LYS A 488 -15.30 23.41 -17.64
N GLN A 489 -14.17 23.82 -18.19
CA GLN A 489 -13.36 23.07 -19.15
C GLN A 489 -12.96 21.71 -18.55
N ILE A 490 -12.73 20.71 -19.41
CA ILE A 490 -12.27 19.39 -18.97
C ILE A 490 -10.81 19.48 -18.55
N HIS A 491 -10.54 19.18 -17.28
CA HIS A 491 -9.19 18.96 -16.79
C HIS A 491 -8.82 17.49 -16.91
N PHE A 492 -7.70 17.21 -17.59
CA PHE A 492 -7.13 15.88 -17.79
C PHE A 492 -5.93 15.65 -16.88
N ALA A 493 -5.67 14.37 -16.61
CA ALA A 493 -4.39 13.87 -16.13
C ALA A 493 -3.76 13.07 -17.29
N LEU A 494 -2.70 13.61 -17.90
CA LEU A 494 -2.10 13.04 -19.11
C LEU A 494 -0.67 12.55 -18.84
N PRO A 495 -0.26 11.40 -19.38
CA PRO A 495 1.08 10.88 -19.16
C PRO A 495 2.10 11.64 -20.03
N GLU A 496 3.24 12.01 -19.45
CA GLU A 496 4.41 12.51 -20.18
C GLU A 496 5.30 11.34 -20.63
N ARG A 497 5.49 10.39 -19.73
CA ARG A 497 6.22 9.13 -19.90
C ARG A 497 5.78 8.17 -18.80
N ILE A 498 6.19 6.91 -18.85
CA ILE A 498 5.93 5.98 -17.75
C ILE A 498 6.63 6.51 -16.48
N GLY A 499 5.87 6.55 -15.37
CA GLY A 499 6.29 7.10 -14.09
C GLY A 499 6.22 8.62 -14.01
N LYS A 500 5.53 9.29 -14.94
CA LYS A 500 5.30 10.75 -14.87
C LYS A 500 3.99 11.17 -15.57
N VAL A 501 3.10 11.79 -14.81
CA VAL A 501 1.81 12.33 -15.27
C VAL A 501 1.70 13.81 -14.93
N GLN A 502 1.12 14.59 -15.83
CA GLN A 502 0.77 16.00 -15.61
C GLN A 502 -0.74 16.16 -15.41
N THR A 503 -1.14 16.87 -14.35
CA THR A 503 -2.54 17.06 -13.95
C THR A 503 -3.06 18.46 -14.27
N GLY A 504 -4.39 18.60 -14.32
CA GLY A 504 -5.05 19.91 -14.46
C GLY A 504 -5.04 20.48 -15.88
N LEU A 505 -4.62 19.69 -16.86
CA LEU A 505 -4.46 20.13 -18.25
C LEU A 505 -5.81 20.34 -18.93
N VAL A 506 -5.96 21.49 -19.58
CA VAL A 506 -7.08 21.76 -20.48
C VAL A 506 -6.59 21.58 -21.91
N VAL A 507 -7.25 20.71 -22.67
CA VAL A 507 -6.93 20.48 -24.08
C VAL A 507 -8.09 20.96 -24.93
N GLU A 508 -7.83 21.95 -25.78
CA GLU A 508 -8.80 22.43 -26.76
C GLU A 508 -9.00 21.39 -27.87
N ASP A 509 -10.24 21.22 -28.30
CA ASP A 509 -10.62 20.30 -29.38
C ASP A 509 -10.19 18.85 -29.14
N TRP A 510 -10.14 18.43 -27.87
CA TRP A 510 -9.72 17.08 -27.47
C TRP A 510 -10.55 16.00 -28.16
N GLU A 511 -11.83 16.25 -28.39
CA GLU A 511 -12.76 15.31 -29.02
C GLU A 511 -12.34 14.91 -30.44
N ASN A 512 -11.66 15.80 -31.18
CA ASN A 512 -11.18 15.57 -32.54
C ASN A 512 -9.73 15.08 -32.59
N ARG A 513 -9.01 15.16 -31.45
CA ARG A 513 -7.63 14.68 -31.30
C ARG A 513 -7.55 13.22 -30.87
N ILE A 514 -8.61 12.69 -30.25
CA ILE A 514 -8.68 11.28 -29.87
C ILE A 514 -9.00 10.42 -31.11
N ILE A 515 -8.24 9.33 -31.25
CA ILE A 515 -8.53 8.25 -32.20
C ILE A 515 -9.52 7.31 -31.52
N TRP A 516 -10.78 7.40 -31.94
CA TRP A 516 -11.94 6.65 -31.43
C TRP A 516 -11.94 5.20 -31.91
#